data_AF-S5TP43-F1
#
_entry.id   AF-S5TP43-F1
#
_cell.length_a   1.000
_cell.length_b   1.000
_cell.length_c   1.000
_cell.angle_alpha   90.00
_cell.angle_beta   90.00
_cell.angle_gamma   90.00
#
_symmetry.space_group_name_H-M   'P 1'
#
loop_
_entity.id
_entity.type
_entity.pdbx_description
1 polymer ?
#
loop_
_entity_poly.entity_id
_entity_poly.type
_entity_poly.pdbx_seq_one_letter_code
_entity_poly.pdbx_strand_id
1 'polypeptide(L)'
;LNVKASSLDELKMKYVDMIIECSDNYPITAPDLIQLKSKIMPDNESIRCLFACVYKKAGMMNEKGELSVEGVNRMSQKYLSDDPDKIKKSEEFTEACKSVNDVAVSD
;
A
#
# COMPACT_ATOMS: atom_id res chain seq x y z
N LEU A 1 -13.07 4.03 -29.11
CA LEU A 1 -13.66 3.61 -27.81
C LEU A 1 -12.77 4.18 -26.72
N ASN A 2 -13.19 5.25 -26.05
CA ASN A 2 -12.37 5.95 -25.08
C ASN A 2 -12.70 5.41 -23.69
N VAL A 3 -12.10 4.28 -23.31
CA VAL A 3 -12.20 3.77 -21.94
C VAL A 3 -11.27 4.64 -21.09
N LYS A 4 -11.81 5.68 -20.45
CA LYS A 4 -11.10 6.36 -19.37
C LYS A 4 -10.99 5.36 -18.22
N ALA A 5 -9.77 4.99 -17.83
CA ALA A 5 -9.53 4.24 -16.62
C ALA A 5 -10.14 5.00 -15.43
N SER A 6 -10.76 4.29 -14.49
CA SER A 6 -11.18 4.92 -13.24
C SER A 6 -9.94 5.32 -12.43
N SER A 7 -10.09 6.32 -11.56
CA SER A 7 -9.05 6.73 -10.58
C SER A 7 -8.51 5.51 -9.78
N LEU A 8 -9.39 4.56 -9.49
CA LEU A 8 -9.04 3.30 -8.83
C LEU A 8 -8.23 2.34 -9.72
N ASP A 9 -8.47 2.29 -11.02
CA ASP A 9 -7.68 1.46 -11.93
C ASP A 9 -6.29 2.06 -12.16
N GLU A 10 -6.19 3.39 -12.22
CA GLU A 10 -4.89 4.08 -12.21
C GLU A 10 -4.11 3.81 -10.93
N LEU A 11 -4.79 3.80 -9.76
CA LEU A 11 -4.17 3.42 -8.50
C LEU A 11 -3.63 2.00 -8.55
N LYS A 12 -4.41 1.03 -9.03
CA LYS A 12 -3.97 -0.38 -9.16
C LYS A 12 -2.76 -0.50 -10.06
N MET A 13 -2.78 0.13 -11.24
CA MET A 13 -1.66 0.08 -12.19
C MET A 13 -0.39 0.65 -11.55
N LYS A 14 -0.48 1.82 -10.92
CA LYS A 14 0.67 2.42 -10.24
C LYS A 14 1.19 1.55 -9.09
N TYR A 15 0.29 0.90 -8.37
CA TYR A 15 0.67 -0.02 -7.29
C TYR A 15 1.41 -1.25 -7.83
N VAL A 16 0.98 -1.79 -8.97
CA VAL A 16 1.68 -2.89 -9.67
C VAL A 16 3.06 -2.46 -10.13
N ASP A 17 3.21 -1.26 -10.70
CA ASP A 17 4.52 -0.74 -11.13
C ASP A 17 5.51 -0.65 -9.95
N MET A 18 5.04 -0.16 -8.79
CA MET A 18 5.85 -0.10 -7.57
C MET A 18 6.22 -1.49 -7.04
N ILE A 19 5.32 -2.47 -7.13
CA ILE A 19 5.61 -3.87 -6.76
C ILE A 19 6.70 -4.44 -7.66
N ILE A 20 6.60 -4.22 -8.99
CA ILE A 20 7.61 -4.69 -9.95
C ILE A 20 8.96 -4.06 -9.62
N GLU A 21 9.02 -2.75 -9.42
CA GLU A 21 10.26 -2.05 -9.08
C GLU A 21 10.87 -2.54 -7.75
N CYS A 22 10.07 -2.74 -6.71
CA CYS A 22 10.57 -3.25 -5.43
C CYS A 22 10.97 -4.73 -5.51
N SER A 23 10.40 -5.50 -6.43
CA SER A 23 10.69 -6.93 -6.57
C SER A 23 12.09 -7.24 -7.09
N ASP A 24 12.76 -6.26 -7.71
CA ASP A 24 14.17 -6.37 -8.11
C ASP A 24 15.09 -6.57 -6.88
N ASN A 25 14.74 -5.97 -5.74
CA ASN A 25 15.49 -6.10 -4.49
C ASN A 25 14.89 -7.15 -3.55
N TYR A 26 13.58 -7.39 -3.65
CA TYR A 26 12.82 -8.25 -2.74
C TYR A 26 11.95 -9.23 -3.54
N PRO A 27 12.53 -10.35 -4.01
CA PRO A 27 11.86 -11.25 -4.93
C PRO A 27 10.58 -11.87 -4.35
N ILE A 28 9.57 -12.01 -5.20
CA ILE A 28 8.29 -12.64 -4.89
C ILE A 28 8.29 -14.07 -5.45
N THR A 29 7.97 -15.06 -4.60
CA THR A 29 7.88 -16.45 -5.05
C THR A 29 6.46 -16.79 -5.53
N ALA A 30 6.31 -17.89 -6.27
CA ALA A 30 4.98 -18.38 -6.67
C ALA A 30 4.06 -18.68 -5.46
N PRO A 31 4.53 -19.31 -4.37
CA PRO A 31 3.76 -19.43 -3.13
C PRO A 31 3.30 -18.09 -2.53
N ASP A 32 4.16 -17.07 -2.56
CA ASP A 32 3.79 -15.73 -2.07
C ASP A 32 2.64 -15.15 -2.91
N LEU A 33 2.73 -15.27 -4.24
CA LEU A 33 1.68 -14.80 -5.14
C LEU A 33 0.33 -15.48 -4.90
N ILE A 34 0.31 -16.77 -4.53
CA ILE A 34 -0.93 -17.50 -4.21
C ILE A 34 -1.58 -16.91 -2.96
N GLN A 35 -0.79 -16.65 -1.91
CA GLN A 35 -1.28 -16.03 -0.68
C GLN A 35 -1.76 -14.60 -0.93
N LEU A 36 -0.96 -13.79 -1.62
CA LEU A 36 -1.29 -12.39 -1.94
C LEU A 36 -2.57 -12.29 -2.78
N LYS A 37 -2.78 -13.16 -3.76
CA LYS A 37 -4.04 -13.24 -4.53
C LYS A 37 -5.24 -13.61 -3.65
N SER A 38 -5.00 -14.36 -2.59
CA SER A 38 -5.99 -14.71 -1.56
C SER A 38 -6.13 -13.64 -0.47
N LYS A 39 -5.48 -12.47 -0.64
CA LYS A 39 -5.42 -11.36 0.32
C LYS A 39 -4.81 -11.75 1.68
N ILE A 40 -3.94 -12.76 1.67
CA ILE A 40 -3.15 -13.18 2.82
C ILE A 40 -1.76 -12.61 2.63
N MET A 41 -1.24 -11.95 3.66
CA MET A 41 0.12 -11.40 3.69
C MET A 41 1.09 -12.54 4.04
N PRO A 42 1.97 -13.00 3.13
CA PRO A 42 2.98 -13.99 3.49
C PRO A 42 3.85 -13.52 4.66
N ASP A 43 4.03 -14.40 5.64
CA ASP A 43 4.88 -14.13 6.79
C ASP A 43 6.33 -14.53 6.49
N ASN A 44 7.00 -13.72 5.68
CA ASN A 44 8.44 -13.86 5.44
C ASN A 44 9.11 -12.50 5.21
N GLU A 45 10.42 -12.44 5.45
CA GLU A 45 11.21 -11.21 5.40
C GLU A 45 11.20 -10.54 4.02
N SER A 46 11.40 -11.29 2.94
CA SER A 46 11.42 -10.74 1.58
C SER A 46 10.13 -9.97 1.28
N ILE A 47 8.99 -10.57 1.60
CA ILE A 47 7.69 -9.98 1.36
C ILE A 47 7.41 -8.80 2.30
N ARG A 48 7.84 -8.84 3.56
CA ARG A 48 7.75 -7.69 4.48
C ARG A 48 8.54 -6.49 3.92
N CYS A 49 9.78 -6.72 3.47
CA CYS A 49 10.65 -5.70 2.89
C CYS A 49 10.13 -5.15 1.54
N LEU A 50 9.56 -6.03 0.70
CA LEU A 50 8.90 -5.62 -0.55
C LEU A 50 7.80 -4.60 -0.26
N PHE A 51 6.87 -4.91 0.65
CA PHE A 51 5.75 -4.02 0.95
C PHE A 51 6.21 -2.76 1.68
N ALA A 52 7.24 -2.81 2.52
CA ALA A 52 7.86 -1.61 3.08
C ALA A 52 8.41 -0.68 1.96
N CYS A 53 9.10 -1.24 0.96
CA CYS A 53 9.56 -0.48 -0.22
C CYS A 53 8.39 0.15 -0.98
N VAL A 54 7.31 -0.61 -1.24
CA VAL A 54 6.13 -0.11 -1.94
C VAL A 54 5.44 0.99 -1.13
N TYR A 55 5.26 0.83 0.18
CA TYR A 55 4.63 1.84 1.03
C TYR A 55 5.44 3.13 1.11
N LYS A 56 6.78 3.04 1.19
CA LYS A 56 7.65 4.22 1.13
C LYS A 56 7.51 4.95 -0.20
N LYS A 57 7.54 4.23 -1.32
CA LYS A 57 7.36 4.81 -2.67
C LYS A 57 5.97 5.42 -2.88
N ALA A 58 4.93 4.81 -2.32
CA ALA A 58 3.58 5.35 -2.33
C ALA A 58 3.42 6.56 -1.39
N GLY A 59 4.38 6.79 -0.50
CA GLY A 59 4.35 7.82 0.54
C GLY A 59 3.49 7.45 1.75
N MET A 60 3.02 6.21 1.84
CA MET A 60 2.22 5.67 2.96
C MET A 60 3.08 5.33 4.18
N MET A 61 4.39 5.22 4.01
CA MET A 61 5.36 4.99 5.07
C MET A 61 6.44 6.07 5.00
N ASN A 62 6.86 6.59 6.15
CA ASN A 62 7.91 7.60 6.23
C ASN A 62 9.32 6.97 6.27
N GLU A 63 10.36 7.80 6.30
CA GLU A 63 11.76 7.33 6.32
C GLU A 63 12.10 6.49 7.56
N LYS A 64 11.40 6.70 8.68
CA LYS A 64 11.57 5.92 9.92
C LYS A 64 10.88 4.55 9.87
N GLY A 65 10.16 4.23 8.79
CA GLY A 65 9.39 3.00 8.69
C GLY A 65 8.00 3.08 9.34
N GLU A 66 7.57 4.26 9.77
CA GLU A 66 6.29 4.47 10.43
C GLU A 66 5.19 4.75 9.39
N LEU A 67 3.94 4.44 9.74
CA LEU A 67 2.75 4.81 8.97
C LEU A 67 2.68 6.35 8.82
N SER A 68 2.55 6.81 7.59
CA SER A 68 2.35 8.22 7.24
C SER A 68 0.86 8.50 7.04
N VAL A 69 0.18 8.98 8.09
CA VAL A 69 -1.25 9.35 8.03
C VAL A 69 -1.49 10.39 6.93
N GLU A 70 -0.65 11.43 6.86
CA GLU A 70 -0.72 12.45 5.82
C GLU A 70 -0.57 11.84 4.42
N GLY A 71 0.39 10.93 4.25
CA GLY A 71 0.66 10.28 2.98
C GLY A 71 -0.48 9.38 2.50
N VAL A 72 -1.09 8.62 3.41
CA VAL A 72 -2.29 7.81 3.10
C VAL A 72 -3.45 8.72 2.72
N ASN A 73 -3.72 9.79 3.49
CA ASN A 73 -4.79 10.73 3.17
C ASN A 73 -4.58 11.40 1.80
N ARG A 74 -3.35 11.81 1.47
CA ARG A 74 -3.01 12.37 0.15
C ARG A 74 -3.26 11.37 -0.98
N MET A 75 -2.93 10.10 -0.78
CA MET A 75 -3.20 9.04 -1.76
C MET A 75 -4.71 8.85 -1.96
N SER A 76 -5.48 8.76 -0.87
CA SER A 76 -6.93 8.59 -0.93
C SER A 76 -7.62 9.77 -1.59
N GLN A 77 -7.23 11.00 -1.27
CA GLN A 77 -7.74 12.20 -1.94
C GLN A 77 -7.40 12.20 -3.44
N LYS A 78 -6.20 11.75 -3.83
CA LYS A 78 -5.80 11.70 -5.23
C LYS A 78 -6.60 10.67 -6.03
N TYR A 79 -6.78 9.47 -5.50
CA TYR A 79 -7.27 8.33 -6.27
C TYR A 79 -8.72 7.93 -5.96
N LEU A 80 -9.36 8.52 -4.96
CA LEU A 80 -10.73 8.21 -4.54
C LEU A 80 -11.60 9.48 -4.42
N SER A 81 -11.16 10.61 -4.96
CA SER A 81 -11.89 11.90 -4.90
C SER A 81 -13.28 11.86 -5.52
N ASP A 82 -13.54 10.92 -6.41
CA ASP A 82 -14.85 10.67 -7.00
C ASP A 82 -15.80 9.85 -6.11
N ASP A 83 -15.32 9.36 -4.96
CA ASP A 83 -16.07 8.52 -4.03
C ASP A 83 -15.87 8.98 -2.56
N PRO A 84 -16.66 9.96 -2.09
CA PRO A 84 -16.56 10.51 -0.73
C PRO A 84 -16.72 9.45 0.38
N ASP A 85 -17.52 8.41 0.14
CA ASP A 85 -17.71 7.32 1.11
C ASP A 85 -16.44 6.49 1.27
N LYS A 86 -15.71 6.24 0.17
CA LYS A 86 -14.40 5.58 0.23
C LYS A 86 -13.34 6.45 0.89
N ILE A 87 -13.35 7.77 0.66
CA ILE A 87 -12.46 8.70 1.37
C ILE A 87 -12.68 8.61 2.88
N LYS A 88 -13.94 8.76 3.32
CA LYS A 88 -14.28 8.69 4.74
C LYS A 88 -13.84 7.37 5.37
N LYS A 89 -14.11 6.24 4.70
CA LYS A 89 -13.67 4.91 5.16
C LYS A 89 -12.15 4.79 5.23
N SER A 90 -11.44 5.36 4.26
CA SER A 90 -9.97 5.40 4.29
C SER A 90 -9.45 6.18 5.48
N GLU A 91 -10.03 7.36 5.75
CA GLU A 91 -9.63 8.22 6.87
C GLU A 91 -9.89 7.52 8.21
N GLU A 92 -11.08 6.93 8.40
CA GLU A 92 -11.42 6.15 9.59
C GLU A 92 -10.48 4.97 9.80
N PHE A 93 -10.14 4.25 8.72
CA PHE A 93 -9.19 3.14 8.78
C PHE A 93 -7.78 3.59 9.16
N THR A 94 -7.29 4.66 8.52
CA THR A 94 -5.96 5.21 8.82
C THR A 94 -5.88 5.73 10.26
N GLU A 95 -6.93 6.38 10.74
CA GLU A 95 -7.02 6.86 12.12
C GLU A 95 -7.00 5.70 13.12
N ALA A 96 -7.71 4.62 12.85
CA ALA A 96 -7.67 3.41 13.68
C ALA A 96 -6.28 2.75 13.68
N CYS A 97 -5.57 2.78 12.55
CA CYS A 97 -4.25 2.21 12.40
C CYS A 97 -3.11 3.11 12.90
N LYS A 98 -3.32 4.40 13.19
CA LYS A 98 -2.22 5.32 13.54
C LYS A 98 -1.40 4.87 14.76
N SER A 99 -2.05 4.17 15.70
CA SER A 99 -1.43 3.66 16.93
C SER A 99 -0.35 2.60 16.69
N VAL A 100 -0.24 2.03 15.48
CA VAL A 100 0.83 1.07 15.14
C VAL A 100 2.22 1.69 15.26
N ASN A 101 2.34 3.02 15.13
CA ASN A 101 3.61 3.72 15.28
C ASN A 101 4.10 3.74 16.74
N ASP A 102 3.21 3.53 17.71
CA ASP A 102 3.54 3.49 19.14
C ASP A 102 3.93 2.09 19.61
N VAL A 103 3.85 1.08 18.72
CA VAL A 103 4.16 -0.32 19.03
C VAL A 103 5.63 -0.59 18.70
N ALA A 104 6.38 -1.07 19.68
CA ALA A 104 7.74 -1.55 19.43
C ALA A 104 7.69 -2.82 18.56
N VAL A 105 8.43 -2.80 17.45
CA VAL A 105 8.56 -3.92 16.53
C VAL A 105 10.02 -4.37 16.45
N SER A 106 10.24 -5.62 16.07
CA SER A 106 11.55 -6.20 15.78
C SER A 106 11.58 -6.62 14.31
N ASP A 107 12.73 -6.41 13.66
CA ASP A 107 12.99 -6.89 12.29
C ASP A 107 13.07 -8.43 12.21
#